data_AF-A0A2S5ABU2-F1
#
_entry.id   AF-A0A2S5ABU2-F1
#
_cell.length_a   1.000
_cell.length_b   1.000
_cell.length_c   1.000
_cell.angle_alpha   90.00
_cell.angle_beta   90.00
_cell.angle_gamma   90.00
#
_symmetry.space_group_name_H-M   'P 1'
#
loop_
_entity.id
_entity.type
_entity.pdbx_description
1 polymer ?
#
loop_
_entity_poly.entity_id
_entity_poly.type
_entity_poly.pdbx_seq_one_letter_code
_entity_poly.pdbx_strand_id
1 'polypeptide(L)'
;MMKRSLQIVLLLFFSSLVAQINTAQSVYFEFDKFTLNKNDLSPIITLINSPNFSQFEAIQLYGYCDDRGSEAYNDKLSKRRVDFIQKLLISNGISQNKIFICEGRGKVNLDIDTTKNLKEVRDKNRRVDLIFIKKSTYTSFPENPKVGDNIILNQVLFEMGSSELSLTAKKELDRIAVLLQKHKNLRFEIKGHVCCTSNKYKDAIDKEDQVRNLSENRAKNVFLYFRSKGISPYRMSFKGYGNLFPLGKEDAQDRRVELYITKL
;
A
#
# COMPACT_ATOMS: atom_id res chain seq x y z
N MET A 1 -1.71 -59.37 -40.12
CA MET A 1 -2.82 -58.76 -39.37
C MET A 1 -2.21 -57.83 -38.30
N MET A 2 -2.05 -56.54 -38.61
CA MET A 2 -1.37 -55.56 -37.72
C MET A 2 -2.33 -55.05 -36.65
N LYS A 3 -2.04 -55.29 -35.37
CA LYS A 3 -2.76 -54.67 -34.24
C LYS A 3 -2.25 -53.23 -34.07
N ARG A 4 -3.10 -52.25 -34.39
CA ARG A 4 -2.87 -50.83 -34.05
C ARG A 4 -3.22 -50.62 -32.58
N SER A 5 -2.23 -50.33 -31.75
CA SER A 5 -2.41 -49.85 -30.39
C SER A 5 -2.78 -48.36 -30.41
N LEU A 6 -3.95 -48.03 -29.89
CA LEU A 6 -4.44 -46.67 -29.75
C LEU A 6 -3.82 -46.06 -28.47
N GLN A 7 -2.81 -45.21 -28.61
CA GLN A 7 -2.27 -44.45 -27.47
C GLN A 7 -3.20 -43.25 -27.19
N ILE A 8 -3.97 -43.35 -26.12
CA ILE A 8 -4.74 -42.21 -25.58
C ILE A 8 -3.75 -41.33 -24.81
N VAL A 9 -3.37 -40.20 -25.40
CA VAL A 9 -2.60 -39.16 -24.71
C VAL A 9 -3.56 -38.37 -23.83
N LEU A 10 -3.52 -38.64 -22.52
CA LEU A 10 -4.27 -37.91 -21.50
C LEU A 10 -3.59 -36.54 -21.28
N LEU A 11 -4.08 -35.50 -21.97
CA LEU A 11 -3.69 -34.11 -21.74
C LEU A 11 -4.22 -33.66 -20.36
N LEU A 12 -3.38 -33.78 -19.33
CA LEU A 12 -3.63 -33.20 -18.01
C LEU A 12 -3.52 -31.66 -18.11
N PHE A 13 -4.66 -30.99 -18.31
CA PHE A 13 -4.78 -29.57 -18.08
C PHE A 13 -4.57 -29.29 -16.58
N PHE A 14 -3.33 -28.97 -16.20
CA PHE A 14 -3.04 -28.32 -14.92
C PHE A 14 -3.64 -26.90 -14.98
N SER A 15 -4.92 -26.79 -14.66
CA SER A 15 -5.49 -25.51 -14.26
C SER A 15 -4.91 -25.18 -12.89
N SER A 16 -3.91 -24.31 -12.85
CA SER A 16 -3.45 -23.71 -11.61
C SER A 16 -4.58 -22.86 -11.06
N LEU A 17 -5.33 -23.42 -10.11
CA LEU A 17 -6.24 -22.68 -9.25
C LEU A 17 -5.41 -21.69 -8.43
N VAL A 18 -5.30 -20.46 -8.92
CA VAL A 18 -4.78 -19.35 -8.12
C VAL A 18 -5.85 -19.02 -7.09
N ALA A 19 -5.66 -19.41 -5.84
CA ALA A 19 -6.55 -19.01 -4.76
C ALA A 19 -6.58 -17.47 -4.66
N GLN A 20 -7.76 -16.87 -4.81
CA GLN A 20 -7.94 -15.43 -4.68
C GLN A 20 -7.71 -15.02 -3.23
N ILE A 21 -6.66 -14.26 -2.97
CA ILE A 21 -6.34 -13.80 -1.61
C ILE A 21 -7.28 -12.65 -1.24
N ASN A 22 -7.98 -12.80 -0.11
CA ASN A 22 -8.91 -11.80 0.41
C ASN A 22 -8.17 -10.51 0.76
N THR A 23 -8.62 -9.40 0.17
CA THR A 23 -8.09 -8.05 0.41
C THR A 23 -8.83 -7.31 1.52
N ALA A 24 -9.84 -7.93 2.12
CA ALA A 24 -10.60 -7.39 3.23
C ALA A 24 -10.94 -8.50 4.22
N GLN A 25 -10.86 -8.17 5.51
CA GLN A 25 -11.23 -9.07 6.60
C GLN A 25 -11.86 -8.28 7.73
N SER A 26 -12.97 -8.78 8.27
CA SER A 26 -13.67 -8.16 9.38
C SER A 26 -13.43 -8.94 10.67
N VAL A 27 -13.30 -8.21 11.77
CA VAL A 27 -13.11 -8.75 13.11
C VAL A 27 -14.24 -8.26 13.99
N TYR A 28 -14.97 -9.17 14.61
CA TYR A 28 -16.21 -8.86 15.29
C TYR A 28 -16.01 -8.79 16.80
N PHE A 29 -16.75 -7.89 17.45
CA PHE A 29 -16.67 -7.63 18.88
C PHE A 29 -18.01 -7.93 19.55
N GLU A 30 -17.95 -8.41 20.78
CA GLU A 30 -19.11 -8.47 21.65
C GLU A 30 -19.66 -7.07 21.98
N PHE A 31 -20.89 -7.06 22.50
CA PHE A 31 -21.51 -5.82 22.94
C PHE A 31 -20.63 -5.10 23.95
N ASP A 32 -20.41 -3.81 23.72
CA ASP A 32 -19.62 -2.93 24.58
C ASP A 32 -18.14 -3.34 24.82
N LYS A 33 -17.62 -4.27 24.01
CA LYS A 33 -16.22 -4.71 24.09
C LYS A 33 -15.36 -4.10 23.00
N PHE A 34 -14.09 -3.88 23.32
CA PHE A 34 -13.03 -3.50 22.37
C PHE A 34 -11.84 -4.47 22.40
N THR A 35 -11.92 -5.54 23.19
CA THR A 35 -10.92 -6.60 23.30
C THR A 35 -11.48 -7.90 22.75
N LEU A 36 -10.60 -8.79 22.28
CA LEU A 36 -10.97 -10.08 21.70
C LEU A 36 -10.39 -11.23 22.52
N ASN A 37 -11.05 -12.39 22.47
CA ASN A 37 -10.47 -13.63 22.97
C ASN A 37 -9.43 -14.18 21.97
N LYS A 38 -8.61 -15.16 22.37
CA LYS A 38 -7.55 -15.72 21.51
C LYS A 38 -8.09 -16.38 20.24
N ASN A 39 -9.27 -17.00 20.28
CA ASN A 39 -9.84 -17.74 19.15
C ASN A 39 -10.23 -16.80 18.00
N ASP A 40 -10.74 -15.62 18.34
CA ASP A 40 -11.15 -14.59 17.36
C ASP A 40 -9.95 -13.93 16.66
N LEU A 41 -8.72 -14.13 17.17
CA LEU A 41 -7.49 -13.60 16.58
C LEU A 41 -6.87 -14.55 15.54
N SER A 42 -7.16 -15.85 15.61
CA SER A 42 -6.52 -16.88 14.80
C SER A 42 -6.55 -16.55 13.29
N PRO A 43 -7.68 -16.15 12.69
CA PRO A 43 -7.73 -15.86 11.25
C PRO A 43 -6.82 -14.72 10.81
N ILE A 44 -6.68 -13.67 11.64
CA ILE A 44 -5.84 -12.51 11.35
C ILE A 44 -4.36 -12.91 11.45
N ILE A 45 -4.01 -13.62 12.52
CA ILE A 45 -2.65 -14.10 12.77
C ILE A 45 -2.22 -15.05 11.65
N THR A 46 -3.10 -15.96 11.22
CA THR A 46 -2.85 -16.85 10.07
C THR A 46 -2.59 -16.07 8.79
N LEU A 47 -3.37 -15.02 8.49
CA LEU A 47 -3.16 -14.19 7.30
C LEU A 47 -1.83 -13.43 7.36
N ILE A 48 -1.49 -12.84 8.50
CA ILE A 48 -0.23 -12.09 8.72
C ILE A 48 0.99 -13.00 8.53
N ASN A 49 0.92 -14.21 9.08
CA ASN A 49 1.99 -15.18 8.99
C ASN A 49 2.02 -15.93 7.64
N SER A 50 1.05 -15.67 6.75
CA SER A 50 1.01 -16.32 5.44
C SER A 50 2.11 -15.77 4.51
N PRO A 51 2.69 -16.60 3.62
CA PRO A 51 3.71 -16.14 2.66
C PRO A 51 3.17 -15.06 1.72
N ASN A 52 1.86 -15.09 1.47
CA ASN A 52 1.13 -14.12 0.66
C ASN A 52 1.06 -12.73 1.29
N PHE A 53 1.30 -12.59 2.60
CA PHE A 53 1.25 -11.29 3.27
C PHE A 53 2.27 -10.28 2.71
N SER A 54 3.40 -10.79 2.20
CA SER A 54 4.44 -10.00 1.54
C SER A 54 3.95 -9.19 0.34
N GLN A 55 2.86 -9.64 -0.30
CA GLN A 55 2.22 -8.95 -1.43
C GLN A 55 1.46 -7.69 -1.00
N PHE A 56 1.24 -7.47 0.30
CA PHE A 56 0.52 -6.31 0.81
C PHE A 56 1.50 -5.20 1.22
N GLU A 57 1.24 -4.00 0.71
CA GLU A 57 1.99 -2.77 0.99
C GLU A 57 1.53 -2.15 2.29
N ALA A 58 0.21 -2.05 2.47
CA ALA A 58 -0.39 -1.36 3.60
C ALA A 58 -1.64 -2.08 4.12
N ILE A 59 -2.03 -1.72 5.33
CA ILE A 59 -3.25 -2.13 6.01
C ILE A 59 -4.00 -0.86 6.43
N GLN A 60 -5.30 -0.83 6.15
CA GLN A 60 -6.22 0.20 6.65
C GLN A 60 -7.18 -0.44 7.65
N LEU A 61 -7.48 0.28 8.74
CA LEU A 61 -8.34 -0.15 9.83
C LEU A 61 -9.51 0.81 9.97
N TYR A 62 -10.72 0.27 9.91
CA TYR A 62 -11.96 1.02 10.12
C TYR A 62 -12.82 0.34 11.18
N GLY A 63 -13.05 1.01 12.31
CA GLY A 63 -13.82 0.48 13.43
C GLY A 63 -15.26 0.99 13.43
N TYR A 64 -16.20 0.14 13.82
CA TYR A 64 -17.62 0.44 13.84
C TYR A 64 -18.27 -0.06 15.13
N CYS A 65 -19.39 0.57 15.50
CA CYS A 65 -20.29 0.14 16.56
C CYS A 65 -21.69 -0.15 16.00
N ASP A 66 -22.52 -0.82 16.78
CA ASP A 66 -23.95 -0.92 16.46
C ASP A 66 -24.68 0.40 16.74
N ASP A 67 -25.98 0.44 16.45
CA ASP A 67 -26.83 1.64 16.47
C ASP A 67 -27.06 2.22 17.89
N ARG A 68 -26.69 1.49 18.95
CA ARG A 68 -27.03 1.84 20.33
C ARG A 68 -25.98 2.73 20.98
N GLY A 69 -26.40 3.52 21.96
CA GLY A 69 -25.54 4.45 22.69
C GLY A 69 -25.41 5.82 22.00
N SER A 70 -24.81 6.77 22.71
CA SER A 70 -24.59 8.11 22.18
C SER A 70 -23.53 8.11 21.07
N GLU A 71 -23.56 9.11 20.20
CA GLU A 71 -22.57 9.29 19.14
C GLU A 71 -21.15 9.42 19.73
N ALA A 72 -20.97 10.34 20.68
CA ALA A 72 -19.69 10.53 21.37
C ALA A 72 -19.16 9.27 22.08
N TYR A 73 -20.05 8.39 22.54
CA TYR A 73 -19.66 7.09 23.11
C TYR A 73 -19.13 6.15 22.03
N ASN A 74 -19.88 6.01 20.93
CA ASN A 74 -19.52 5.11 19.83
C ASN A 74 -18.28 5.56 19.07
N ASP A 75 -18.02 6.86 18.97
CA ASP A 75 -16.77 7.39 18.40
C ASP A 75 -15.57 6.92 19.21
N LYS A 76 -15.64 7.01 20.54
CA LYS A 76 -14.59 6.53 21.44
C LYS A 76 -14.47 5.00 21.38
N LEU A 77 -15.58 4.27 21.40
CA LEU A 77 -15.57 2.80 21.39
C LEU A 77 -15.00 2.24 20.07
N SER A 78 -15.44 2.76 18.93
CA SER A 78 -14.93 2.37 17.61
C SER A 78 -13.43 2.66 17.48
N LYS A 79 -12.96 3.81 17.98
CA LYS A 79 -11.52 4.12 18.01
C LYS A 79 -10.72 3.16 18.90
N ARG A 80 -11.22 2.81 20.09
CA ARG A 80 -10.56 1.83 20.99
C ARG A 80 -10.44 0.45 20.34
N ARG A 81 -11.44 0.02 19.56
CA ARG A 81 -11.38 -1.24 18.78
C ARG A 81 -10.27 -1.19 17.74
N VAL A 82 -10.17 -0.11 16.98
CA VAL A 82 -9.09 0.09 16.00
C VAL A 82 -7.72 0.07 16.68
N ASP A 83 -7.58 0.77 17.81
CA ASP A 83 -6.30 0.83 18.55
C ASP A 83 -5.89 -0.53 19.11
N PHE A 84 -6.86 -1.34 19.53
CA PHE A 84 -6.60 -2.71 19.96
C PHE A 84 -6.07 -3.56 18.80
N ILE A 85 -6.71 -3.52 17.63
CA ILE A 85 -6.25 -4.25 16.44
C ILE A 85 -4.89 -3.73 15.97
N GLN A 86 -4.68 -2.42 15.93
CA GLN A 86 -3.39 -1.83 15.56
C GLN A 86 -2.26 -2.37 16.46
N LYS A 87 -2.45 -2.34 17.79
CA LYS A 87 -1.46 -2.88 18.74
C LYS A 87 -1.19 -4.36 18.53
N LEU A 88 -2.23 -5.14 18.26
CA LEU A 88 -2.11 -6.56 17.95
C LEU A 88 -1.29 -6.81 16.69
N LEU A 89 -1.53 -6.07 15.61
CA LEU A 89 -0.77 -6.20 14.36
C LEU A 89 0.71 -5.92 14.62
N ILE A 90 1.02 -4.85 15.36
CA ILE A 90 2.39 -4.46 15.70
C ILE A 90 3.08 -5.53 16.55
N SER A 91 2.40 -6.05 17.58
CA SER A 91 2.96 -7.11 18.43
C SER A 91 3.22 -8.41 17.68
N ASN A 92 2.56 -8.62 16.54
CA ASN A 92 2.79 -9.76 15.63
C ASN A 92 3.74 -9.42 14.47
N GLY A 93 4.55 -8.36 14.60
CA GLY A 93 5.64 -8.06 13.67
C GLY A 93 5.27 -7.19 12.48
N ILE A 94 4.04 -6.67 12.40
CA ILE A 94 3.68 -5.67 11.39
C ILE A 94 4.29 -4.32 11.77
N SER A 95 5.19 -3.81 10.93
CA SER A 95 5.77 -2.49 11.15
C SER A 95 4.70 -1.39 11.13
N GLN A 96 4.79 -0.44 12.06
CA GLN A 96 3.84 0.68 12.21
C GLN A 96 3.55 1.39 10.89
N ASN A 97 4.57 1.59 10.06
CA ASN A 97 4.46 2.28 8.77
C ASN A 97 3.62 1.53 7.72
N LYS A 98 3.38 0.22 7.88
CA LYS A 98 2.44 -0.52 7.05
C LYS A 98 0.98 -0.28 7.45
N ILE A 99 0.71 0.22 8.65
CA ILE A 99 -0.65 0.50 9.13
C ILE A 99 -0.96 1.97 8.83
N PHE A 100 -1.58 2.22 7.68
CA PHE A 100 -1.65 3.56 7.08
C PHE A 100 -2.85 4.38 7.57
N ILE A 101 -4.02 3.74 7.74
CA ILE A 101 -5.25 4.39 8.20
C ILE A 101 -5.77 3.65 9.43
N CYS A 102 -6.12 4.42 10.47
CA CYS A 102 -6.72 3.91 11.71
C CYS A 102 -7.86 4.85 12.13
N GLU A 103 -9.10 4.52 11.75
CA GLU A 103 -10.25 5.41 11.92
C GLU A 103 -11.40 4.70 12.66
N GLY A 104 -11.85 5.27 13.77
CA GLY A 104 -13.11 4.90 14.41
C GLY A 104 -14.25 5.65 13.72
N ARG A 105 -15.22 4.93 13.16
CA ARG A 105 -16.34 5.47 12.37
C ARG A 105 -17.65 5.54 13.15
N GLY A 106 -17.61 5.39 14.47
CA GLY A 106 -18.78 5.52 15.32
C GLY A 106 -19.81 4.40 15.08
N LYS A 107 -21.08 4.73 15.27
CA LYS A 107 -22.20 3.78 15.13
C LYS A 107 -22.68 3.65 13.69
N VAL A 108 -23.13 2.45 13.32
CA VAL A 108 -23.81 2.19 12.06
C VAL A 108 -25.32 2.22 12.30
N ASN A 109 -26.02 3.14 11.65
CA ASN A 109 -27.47 3.22 11.70
C ASN A 109 -28.10 2.01 10.99
N LEU A 110 -29.25 1.55 11.49
CA LEU A 110 -29.99 0.44 10.89
C LEU A 110 -30.91 0.94 9.77
N ASP A 111 -31.12 0.09 8.78
CA ASP A 111 -32.14 0.31 7.75
C ASP A 111 -33.55 0.08 8.32
N ILE A 112 -34.56 0.64 7.66
CA ILE A 112 -35.96 0.63 8.14
C ILE A 112 -36.53 -0.81 8.26
N ASP A 113 -36.10 -1.74 7.39
CA ASP A 113 -36.61 -3.12 7.33
C ASP A 113 -35.81 -4.14 8.16
N THR A 114 -34.87 -3.68 9.00
CA THR A 114 -33.93 -4.54 9.72
C THR A 114 -34.54 -5.34 10.89
N THR A 115 -35.84 -5.19 11.13
CA THR A 115 -36.54 -5.67 12.35
C THR A 115 -36.50 -7.19 12.54
N LYS A 116 -36.45 -7.99 11.46
CA LYS A 116 -36.45 -9.46 11.55
C LYS A 116 -35.12 -10.07 12.01
N ASN A 117 -33.99 -9.43 11.68
CA ASN A 117 -32.63 -9.94 11.95
C ASN A 117 -31.79 -8.97 12.78
N LEU A 118 -32.45 -8.16 13.60
CA LEU A 118 -31.83 -7.05 14.34
C LEU A 118 -30.57 -7.45 15.12
N LYS A 119 -30.61 -8.58 15.81
CA LYS A 119 -29.46 -9.09 16.57
C LYS A 119 -28.27 -9.38 15.64
N GLU A 120 -28.50 -10.09 14.55
CA GLU A 120 -27.45 -10.46 13.61
C GLU A 120 -26.81 -9.23 12.96
N VAL A 121 -27.61 -8.24 12.57
CA VAL A 121 -27.09 -6.99 11.99
C VAL A 121 -26.25 -6.21 12.98
N ARG A 122 -26.69 -6.10 14.24
CA ARG A 122 -25.88 -5.49 15.30
C ARG A 122 -24.58 -6.24 15.50
N ASP A 123 -24.62 -7.57 15.50
CA ASP A 123 -23.42 -8.42 15.65
C ASP A 123 -22.43 -8.18 14.49
N LYS A 124 -22.92 -8.02 13.27
CA LYS A 124 -22.09 -7.66 12.09
C LYS A 124 -21.60 -6.21 12.10
N ASN A 125 -22.30 -5.30 12.75
CA ASN A 125 -21.90 -3.88 12.84
C ASN A 125 -20.82 -3.63 13.89
N ARG A 126 -20.75 -4.45 14.94
CA ARG A 126 -19.67 -4.37 15.93
C ARG A 126 -18.40 -5.01 15.37
N ARG A 127 -17.67 -4.28 14.54
CA ARG A 127 -16.49 -4.82 13.86
C ARG A 127 -15.35 -3.82 13.67
N VAL A 128 -14.19 -4.35 13.31
CA VAL A 128 -13.11 -3.61 12.65
C VAL A 128 -12.84 -4.28 11.31
N ASP A 129 -12.87 -3.49 10.24
CA ASP A 129 -12.50 -3.90 8.89
C ASP A 129 -11.02 -3.64 8.66
N LEU A 130 -10.27 -4.70 8.32
CA LEU A 130 -8.88 -4.68 7.88
C LEU A 130 -8.88 -4.76 6.36
N ILE A 131 -8.44 -3.70 5.70
CA ILE A 131 -8.29 -3.66 4.24
C ILE A 131 -6.81 -3.76 3.90
N PHE A 132 -6.44 -4.85 3.21
CA PHE A 132 -5.08 -5.13 2.79
C PHE A 132 -4.85 -4.56 1.40
N ILE A 133 -4.01 -3.54 1.31
CA ILE A 133 -3.64 -2.89 0.06
C ILE A 133 -2.51 -3.67 -0.55
N LYS A 134 -2.76 -4.30 -1.70
CA LYS A 134 -1.71 -4.99 -2.46
C LYS A 134 -0.64 -4.00 -2.90
N LYS A 135 0.60 -4.47 -2.97
CA LYS A 135 1.70 -3.83 -3.67
C LYS A 135 1.33 -3.75 -5.14
N SER A 136 0.73 -2.63 -5.53
CA SER A 136 0.53 -2.29 -6.93
C SER A 136 1.74 -1.49 -7.37
N THR A 137 2.72 -2.18 -7.95
CA THR A 137 3.86 -1.53 -8.59
C THR A 137 3.50 -1.29 -10.05
N TYR A 138 3.24 -0.04 -10.41
CA TYR A 138 3.00 0.34 -11.80
C TYR A 138 4.28 0.84 -12.45
N THR A 139 4.49 0.51 -13.72
CA THR A 139 5.60 1.05 -14.53
C THR A 139 5.18 2.26 -15.37
N SER A 140 3.89 2.57 -15.34
CA SER A 140 3.24 3.73 -15.96
C SER A 140 2.18 4.28 -15.01
N PHE A 141 1.76 5.53 -15.20
CA PHE A 141 0.74 6.12 -14.35
C PHE A 141 -0.63 5.44 -14.62
N PRO A 142 -1.31 4.88 -13.60
CA PRO A 142 -2.57 4.18 -13.80
C PRO A 142 -3.72 5.13 -14.11
N GLU A 143 -4.73 4.68 -14.88
CA GLU A 143 -5.92 5.50 -15.21
C GLU A 143 -6.72 5.92 -13.97
N ASN A 144 -6.82 5.01 -13.00
CA ASN A 144 -7.57 5.18 -11.75
C ASN A 144 -6.64 4.95 -10.56
N PRO A 145 -5.79 5.94 -10.20
CA PRO A 145 -4.85 5.79 -9.09
C PRO A 145 -5.59 5.63 -7.77
N LYS A 146 -5.04 4.80 -6.88
CA LYS A 146 -5.54 4.50 -5.54
C LYS A 146 -4.51 4.89 -4.49
N VAL A 147 -4.99 5.23 -3.29
CA VAL A 147 -4.10 5.44 -2.14
C VAL A 147 -3.32 4.16 -1.87
N GLY A 148 -2.00 4.29 -1.76
CA GLY A 148 -1.06 3.19 -1.61
C GLY A 148 -0.43 2.68 -2.91
N ASP A 149 -0.89 3.17 -4.08
CA ASP A 149 -0.24 2.83 -5.35
C ASP A 149 1.20 3.35 -5.38
N ASN A 150 2.10 2.53 -5.91
CA ASN A 150 3.50 2.87 -6.08
C ASN A 150 3.87 2.84 -7.56
N ILE A 151 4.09 4.02 -8.15
CA ILE A 151 4.31 4.19 -9.59
C ILE A 151 5.81 4.37 -9.82
N ILE A 152 6.48 3.34 -10.32
CA ILE A 152 7.89 3.39 -10.69
C ILE A 152 8.04 4.17 -12.00
N LEU A 153 8.87 5.20 -11.97
CA LEU A 153 9.18 6.01 -13.13
C LEU A 153 10.31 5.36 -13.96
N ASN A 154 10.04 4.21 -14.58
CA ASN A 154 11.06 3.38 -15.27
C ASN A 154 11.88 4.13 -16.34
N GLN A 155 11.32 5.18 -16.93
CA GLN A 155 11.98 5.97 -17.97
C GLN A 155 12.61 7.27 -17.44
N VAL A 156 12.50 7.52 -16.13
CA VAL A 156 13.22 8.60 -15.42
C VAL A 156 14.50 7.98 -14.89
N LEU A 157 15.45 7.79 -15.81
CA LEU A 157 16.75 7.18 -15.53
C LEU A 157 17.75 8.25 -15.08
N PHE A 158 18.55 7.89 -14.09
CA PHE A 158 19.69 8.67 -13.62
C PHE A 158 21.01 8.00 -14.01
N GLU A 159 21.97 8.83 -14.41
CA GLU A 159 23.35 8.42 -14.54
C GLU A 159 23.89 7.89 -13.20
N MET A 160 24.86 6.98 -13.28
CA MET A 160 25.46 6.41 -12.07
C MET A 160 26.06 7.52 -11.20
N GLY A 161 25.66 7.57 -9.92
CA GLY A 161 26.13 8.56 -8.95
C GLY A 161 25.56 9.97 -9.12
N SER A 162 24.70 10.22 -10.11
CA SER A 162 24.14 11.56 -10.37
C SER A 162 22.65 11.63 -10.03
N SER A 163 22.23 12.80 -9.57
CA SER A 163 20.86 13.23 -9.36
C SER A 163 20.29 14.06 -10.51
N GLU A 164 21.10 14.38 -11.51
CA GLU A 164 20.70 15.20 -12.65
C GLU A 164 19.67 14.51 -13.55
N LEU A 165 18.72 15.31 -14.03
CA LEU A 165 17.65 14.84 -14.92
C LEU A 165 18.08 14.98 -16.38
N SER A 166 18.30 13.84 -17.03
CA SER A 166 18.55 13.78 -18.47
C SER A 166 17.38 14.34 -19.30
N LEU A 167 17.62 14.68 -20.57
CA LEU A 167 16.56 15.17 -21.46
C LEU A 167 15.44 14.14 -21.63
N THR A 168 15.79 12.85 -21.72
CA THR A 168 14.82 11.75 -21.80
C THR A 168 13.98 11.67 -20.53
N ALA A 169 14.61 11.74 -19.35
CA ALA A 169 13.89 11.76 -18.08
C ALA A 169 12.91 12.95 -18.01
N LYS A 170 13.33 14.14 -18.45
CA LYS A 170 12.48 15.34 -18.50
C LYS A 170 11.26 15.15 -19.41
N LYS A 171 11.40 14.52 -20.58
CA LYS A 171 10.27 14.21 -21.48
C LYS A 171 9.25 13.27 -20.84
N GLU A 172 9.70 12.31 -20.06
CA GLU A 172 8.82 11.37 -19.37
C GLU A 172 8.11 12.04 -18.19
N LEU A 173 8.83 12.86 -17.43
CA LEU A 173 8.25 13.71 -16.40
C LEU A 173 7.22 14.69 -16.96
N ASP A 174 7.38 15.19 -18.19
CA ASP A 174 6.38 16.02 -18.86
C ASP A 174 5.07 15.26 -19.08
N ARG A 175 5.14 14.02 -19.58
CA ARG A 175 3.95 13.17 -19.75
C ARG A 175 3.25 12.92 -18.41
N ILE A 176 4.02 12.63 -17.37
CA ILE A 176 3.48 12.39 -16.03
C ILE A 176 2.87 13.68 -15.45
N ALA A 177 3.48 14.84 -15.67
CA ALA A 177 2.95 16.12 -15.21
C ALA A 177 1.56 16.41 -15.78
N VAL A 178 1.32 16.11 -17.07
CA VAL A 178 -0.01 16.22 -17.69
C VAL A 178 -1.05 15.36 -16.96
N LEU A 179 -0.69 14.13 -16.60
CA LEU A 179 -1.57 13.23 -15.85
C LEU A 179 -1.83 13.74 -14.42
N LEU A 180 -0.79 14.22 -13.73
CA LEU A 180 -0.92 14.81 -12.39
C LEU A 180 -1.77 16.08 -12.37
N GLN A 181 -1.78 16.85 -13.47
CA GLN A 181 -2.67 18.01 -13.65
C GLN A 181 -4.13 17.60 -13.84
N LYS A 182 -4.40 16.45 -14.47
CA LYS A 182 -5.75 15.87 -14.60
C LYS A 182 -6.30 15.45 -13.22
N HIS A 183 -5.47 14.86 -12.36
CA HIS A 183 -5.85 14.42 -11.02
C HIS A 183 -5.60 15.48 -9.94
N LYS A 184 -6.35 16.59 -9.92
CA LYS A 184 -6.05 17.79 -9.10
C LYS A 184 -5.98 17.58 -7.57
N ASN A 185 -6.71 16.61 -7.02
CA ASN A 185 -6.77 16.37 -5.57
C ASN A 185 -5.71 15.37 -5.08
N LEU A 186 -5.11 14.62 -6.02
CA LEU A 186 -4.14 13.58 -5.71
C LEU A 186 -2.88 14.18 -5.05
N ARG A 187 -2.50 13.62 -3.91
CA ARG A 187 -1.24 13.91 -3.20
C ARG A 187 -0.35 12.67 -3.21
N PHE A 188 0.95 12.90 -3.30
CA PHE A 188 1.92 11.82 -3.46
C PHE A 188 3.27 12.18 -2.85
N GLU A 189 4.02 11.15 -2.50
CA GLU A 189 5.42 11.24 -2.09
C GLU A 189 6.32 10.74 -3.23
N ILE A 190 7.36 11.49 -3.53
CA ILE A 190 8.40 11.14 -4.48
C ILE A 190 9.50 10.39 -3.71
N LYS A 191 9.66 9.10 -3.99
CA LYS A 191 10.63 8.24 -3.33
C LYS A 191 11.86 8.08 -4.20
N GLY A 192 13.03 8.49 -3.71
CA GLY A 192 14.29 8.31 -4.42
C GLY A 192 15.06 7.11 -3.90
N HIS A 193 15.67 6.36 -4.81
CA HIS A 193 16.44 5.16 -4.50
C HIS A 193 17.82 5.20 -5.17
N VAL A 194 18.75 4.47 -4.56
CA VAL A 194 20.08 4.22 -5.13
C VAL A 194 20.35 2.73 -5.17
N CYS A 195 21.15 2.33 -6.14
CA CYS A 195 21.71 0.99 -6.19
C CYS A 195 22.95 0.88 -5.28
N CYS A 196 23.30 -0.35 -4.93
CA CYS A 196 24.65 -0.81 -4.57
C CYS A 196 25.51 0.18 -3.78
N THR A 197 25.14 0.42 -2.53
CA THR A 197 26.04 1.01 -1.52
C THR A 197 26.66 -0.11 -0.70
N SER A 198 27.85 0.11 -0.12
CA SER A 198 28.40 -0.88 0.82
C SER A 198 27.46 -1.05 2.01
N ASN A 199 27.44 -2.24 2.65
CA ASN A 199 26.58 -2.55 3.81
C ASN A 199 26.71 -1.54 4.98
N LYS A 200 27.76 -0.71 4.96
CA LYS A 200 28.02 0.34 5.95
C LYS A 200 27.18 1.61 5.72
N TYR A 201 26.72 1.87 4.50
CA TYR A 201 26.07 3.13 4.13
C TYR A 201 24.70 2.89 3.52
N LYS A 202 23.69 3.62 4.02
CA LYS A 202 22.31 3.53 3.52
C LYS A 202 22.09 4.29 2.22
N ASP A 203 22.90 5.30 1.92
CA ASP A 203 22.78 6.12 0.70
C ASP A 203 24.15 6.27 0.02
N ALA A 204 24.12 6.68 -1.25
CA ALA A 204 25.27 6.92 -2.09
C ALA A 204 25.70 8.40 -2.04
N ILE A 205 26.94 8.66 -2.45
CA ILE A 205 27.45 10.01 -2.63
C ILE A 205 26.91 10.55 -3.95
N ASP A 206 26.37 11.76 -3.90
CA ASP A 206 25.95 12.48 -5.09
C ASP A 206 27.17 13.18 -5.73
N LYS A 207 27.33 13.00 -7.05
CA LYS A 207 28.39 13.64 -7.83
C LYS A 207 28.27 15.16 -7.84
N GLU A 208 27.06 15.70 -7.71
CA GLU A 208 26.85 17.14 -7.85
C GLU A 208 27.25 17.94 -6.59
N ASP A 209 26.95 17.43 -5.40
CA ASP A 209 27.27 18.12 -4.14
C ASP A 209 28.34 17.42 -3.29
N GLN A 210 28.77 16.21 -3.68
CA GLN A 210 29.75 15.38 -2.97
C GLN A 210 29.30 14.95 -1.56
N VAL A 211 27.99 15.00 -1.28
CA VAL A 211 27.38 14.60 -0.01
C VAL A 211 26.68 13.24 -0.16
N ARG A 212 26.55 12.49 0.94
CA ARG A 212 25.89 11.18 0.96
C ARG A 212 24.36 11.31 1.10
N ASN A 213 23.73 11.85 0.07
CA ASN A 213 22.30 12.17 -0.01
C ASN A 213 21.72 11.93 -1.42
N LEU A 214 22.38 11.10 -2.24
CA LEU A 214 22.03 10.93 -3.66
C LEU A 214 20.56 10.52 -3.86
N SER A 215 20.05 9.60 -3.04
CA SER A 215 18.64 9.19 -3.15
C SER A 215 17.68 10.34 -2.85
N GLU A 216 18.02 11.22 -1.92
CA GLU A 216 17.24 12.40 -1.57
C GLU A 216 17.29 13.45 -2.67
N ASN A 217 18.47 13.74 -3.21
CA ASN A 217 18.65 14.71 -4.30
C ASN A 217 17.92 14.27 -5.57
N ARG A 218 17.91 12.98 -5.90
CA ARG A 218 17.08 12.44 -7.00
C ARG A 218 15.59 12.73 -6.82
N ALA A 219 15.07 12.46 -5.63
CA ALA A 219 13.67 12.73 -5.31
C ALA A 219 13.37 14.24 -5.35
N LYS A 220 14.28 15.06 -4.81
CA LYS A 220 14.21 16.51 -4.80
C LYS A 220 14.23 17.11 -6.21
N ASN A 221 15.07 16.63 -7.10
CA ASN A 221 15.14 17.13 -8.48
C ASN A 221 13.86 16.83 -9.25
N VAL A 222 13.25 15.65 -9.05
CA VAL A 222 11.92 15.34 -9.60
C VAL A 222 10.84 16.25 -9.00
N PHE A 223 10.87 16.51 -7.69
CA PHE A 223 9.97 17.47 -7.04
C PHE A 223 10.07 18.87 -7.64
N LEU A 224 11.30 19.39 -7.78
CA LEU A 224 11.56 20.71 -8.37
C LEU A 224 11.12 20.75 -9.84
N TYR A 225 11.32 19.66 -10.58
CA TYR A 225 10.87 19.55 -11.96
C TYR A 225 9.34 19.63 -12.05
N PHE A 226 8.59 18.82 -11.29
CA PHE A 226 7.12 18.89 -11.28
C PHE A 226 6.59 20.24 -10.81
N ARG A 227 7.26 20.87 -9.84
CA ARG A 227 6.94 22.25 -9.43
C ARG A 227 7.09 23.22 -10.61
N SER A 228 8.16 23.10 -11.40
CA SER A 228 8.34 23.94 -12.60
C SER A 228 7.29 23.68 -13.69
N LYS A 229 6.68 22.48 -13.69
CA LYS A 229 5.53 22.12 -14.55
C LYS A 229 4.17 22.49 -13.95
N GLY A 230 4.14 23.25 -12.85
CA GLY A 230 2.92 23.78 -12.25
C GLY A 230 2.18 22.82 -11.31
N ILE A 231 2.80 21.71 -10.90
CA ILE A 231 2.23 20.88 -9.83
C ILE A 231 2.46 21.57 -8.49
N SER A 232 1.37 21.80 -7.74
CA SER A 232 1.43 22.49 -6.45
C SER A 232 2.34 21.76 -5.46
N PRO A 233 3.31 22.44 -4.82
CA PRO A 233 4.17 21.84 -3.78
C PRO A 233 3.38 21.22 -2.63
N TYR A 234 2.20 21.74 -2.29
CA TYR A 234 1.35 21.19 -1.22
C TYR A 234 0.75 19.81 -1.53
N ARG A 235 0.85 19.36 -2.80
CA ARG A 235 0.44 18.02 -3.25
C ARG A 235 1.58 17.01 -3.23
N MET A 236 2.80 17.46 -2.96
CA MET A 236 4.02 16.67 -3.14
C MET A 236 4.86 16.69 -1.88
N SER A 237 5.40 15.54 -1.50
CA SER A 237 6.58 15.45 -0.64
C SER A 237 7.67 14.69 -1.39
N PHE A 238 8.91 14.74 -0.90
CA PHE A 238 9.99 13.91 -1.43
C PHE A 238 10.83 13.36 -0.29
N LYS A 239 11.41 12.17 -0.49
CA LYS A 239 12.30 11.55 0.49
C LYS A 239 13.29 10.60 -0.18
N GLY A 240 14.53 10.65 0.27
CA GLY A 240 15.56 9.66 -0.05
C GLY A 240 15.39 8.40 0.79
N TYR A 241 15.30 7.25 0.13
CA TYR A 241 15.18 5.93 0.76
C TYR A 241 16.46 5.10 0.64
N GLY A 242 17.49 5.63 0.00
CA GLY A 242 18.76 4.95 -0.12
C GLY A 242 18.65 3.60 -0.82
N ASN A 243 19.39 2.62 -0.31
CA ASN A 243 19.37 1.23 -0.76
C ASN A 243 18.40 0.33 0.05
N LEU A 244 17.49 0.90 0.84
CA LEU A 244 16.64 0.14 1.77
C LEU A 244 15.56 -0.72 1.08
N PHE A 245 15.25 -0.44 -0.20
CA PHE A 245 14.18 -1.09 -0.95
C PHE A 245 14.69 -1.58 -2.32
N PRO A 246 15.63 -2.54 -2.35
CA PRO A 246 16.11 -3.12 -3.60
C PRO A 246 14.98 -3.90 -4.27
N LEU A 247 14.87 -3.81 -5.60
CA LEU A 247 13.89 -4.57 -6.36
C LEU A 247 14.29 -6.04 -6.56
N GLY A 248 15.52 -6.41 -6.23
CA GLY A 248 16.08 -7.75 -6.50
C GLY A 248 16.26 -8.02 -8.00
N LYS A 249 16.47 -6.96 -8.79
CA LYS A 249 16.71 -7.01 -10.23
C LYS A 249 18.06 -6.36 -10.56
N GLU A 250 18.23 -5.87 -11.79
CA GLU A 250 19.45 -5.17 -12.21
C GLU A 250 19.65 -3.86 -11.45
N ASP A 251 20.91 -3.52 -11.13
CA ASP A 251 21.30 -2.27 -10.45
C ASP A 251 20.72 -1.01 -11.10
N ALA A 252 20.54 -1.02 -12.42
CA ALA A 252 19.94 0.09 -13.15
C ALA A 252 18.51 0.38 -12.69
N GLN A 253 17.76 -0.65 -12.30
CA GLN A 253 16.39 -0.53 -11.84
C GLN A 253 16.30 -0.03 -10.38
N ASP A 254 17.38 -0.14 -9.60
CA ASP A 254 17.44 0.45 -8.26
C ASP A 254 17.86 1.93 -8.25
N ARG A 255 18.39 2.44 -9.37
CA ARG A 255 18.59 3.89 -9.61
C ARG A 255 17.31 4.57 -10.08
N ARG A 256 16.27 4.51 -9.25
CA ARG A 256 14.91 4.91 -9.64
C ARG A 256 14.32 5.99 -8.75
N VAL A 257 13.23 6.55 -9.24
CA VAL A 257 12.28 7.33 -8.47
C VAL A 257 10.88 6.71 -8.61
N GLU A 258 10.11 6.75 -7.54
CA GLU A 258 8.73 6.25 -7.49
C GLU A 258 7.78 7.36 -7.03
N LEU A 259 6.52 7.31 -7.45
CA LEU A 259 5.44 8.13 -6.90
C LEU A 259 4.54 7.25 -6.04
N TYR A 260 4.51 7.51 -4.75
CA TYR A 260 3.64 6.82 -3.80
C TYR A 260 2.40 7.68 -3.51
N ILE A 261 1.22 7.19 -3.86
CA ILE A 261 -0.03 7.94 -3.70
C ILE A 261 -0.46 7.93 -2.22
N THR A 262 -0.49 9.12 -1.61
CA THR A 262 -0.81 9.28 -0.17
C THR A 262 -2.24 9.72 0.07
N LYS A 263 -2.87 10.39 -0.91
CA LYS A 263 -4.26 10.89 -0.81
C LYS A 263 -4.88 11.10 -2.19
N LEU A 264 -6.21 10.99 -2.26
CA LEU A 264 -7.05 11.35 -3.42
C LEU A 264 -8.08 12.42 -3.03
#